data_AF-X8DL16-F1
#
_entry.id   AF-X8DL16-F1
#
_cell.length_a   1.000
_cell.length_b   1.000
_cell.length_c   1.000
_cell.angle_alpha   90.00
_cell.angle_beta   90.00
_cell.angle_gamma   90.00
#
_symmetry.space_group_name_H-M   'P 1'
#
loop_
_entity.id
_entity.type
_entity.pdbx_description
1 polymer ?
#
loop_
_entity_poly.entity_id
_entity_poly.type
_entity_poly.pdbx_seq_one_letter_code
_entity_poly.pdbx_strand_id
1 'polypeptide(L)'
;MPAELVRDEVARGRAVIPANHNHPEAEPMIIGKAFAVKVNANIGNSAVTSSIAEEVDKMVWATRWGADTVMDLSTGKDIHETREWILRNSPVPVGTVPIYQAVEKVKGDPTKLTWEIYRDTVIEQCEQGVDYMTVHAGCCCGMCR
;
A
#
# COMPACT_ATOMS: atom_id res chain seq x y z
N MET A 1 -9.05 -9.32 23.84
CA MET A 1 -8.83 -10.57 23.08
C MET A 1 -7.50 -11.16 23.49
N PRO A 2 -7.36 -12.50 23.65
CA PRO A 2 -6.09 -13.11 24.08
C PRO A 2 -5.00 -13.02 23.00
N ALA A 3 -3.75 -12.75 23.41
CA ALA A 3 -2.61 -12.69 22.50
C ALA A 3 -2.31 -14.05 21.82
N GLU A 4 -2.58 -15.15 22.51
CA GLU A 4 -2.44 -16.51 21.97
C GLU A 4 -3.33 -16.74 20.73
N LEU A 5 -4.56 -16.21 20.73
CA LEU A 5 -5.47 -16.31 19.59
C LEU A 5 -4.92 -15.55 18.37
N VAL A 6 -4.35 -14.36 18.60
CA VAL A 6 -3.71 -13.55 17.55
C VAL A 6 -2.55 -14.33 16.93
N ARG A 7 -1.65 -14.85 17.78
CA ARG A 7 -0.48 -15.63 17.35
C ARG A 7 -0.91 -16.85 16.54
N ASP A 8 -1.91 -17.58 17.00
CA ASP A 8 -2.36 -18.82 16.35
C ASP A 8 -3.06 -18.57 15.00
N GLU A 9 -3.87 -17.52 14.88
CA GLU A 9 -4.50 -17.16 13.59
C GLU A 9 -3.46 -16.65 12.58
N VAL A 10 -2.45 -15.89 13.02
CA VAL A 10 -1.33 -15.45 12.17
C VAL A 10 -0.47 -16.63 11.74
N ALA A 11 -0.07 -17.51 12.67
CA ALA A 11 0.75 -18.69 12.38
C ALA A 11 0.10 -19.66 11.39
N ARG A 12 -1.24 -19.72 11.38
CA ARG A 12 -2.02 -20.56 10.45
C ARG A 12 -2.35 -19.84 9.13
N GLY A 13 -1.89 -18.60 8.93
CA GLY A 13 -2.15 -17.82 7.71
C GLY A 13 -3.61 -17.37 7.54
N ARG A 14 -4.40 -17.37 8.62
CA ARG A 14 -5.80 -16.92 8.61
C ARG A 14 -5.98 -15.45 9.01
N ALA A 15 -4.90 -14.83 9.47
CA ALA A 15 -4.82 -13.42 9.75
C ALA A 15 -3.42 -12.87 9.45
N VAL A 16 -3.33 -11.57 9.22
CA VAL A 16 -2.08 -10.86 8.93
C VAL A 16 -2.00 -9.56 9.73
N ILE A 17 -0.78 -9.16 10.08
CA ILE A 17 -0.46 -7.87 10.70
C ILE A 17 0.46 -7.14 9.72
N PRO A 18 -0.08 -6.23 8.87
CA PRO A 18 0.73 -5.44 7.96
C PRO A 18 1.50 -4.39 8.77
N ALA A 19 2.77 -4.65 9.03
CA ALA A 19 3.64 -3.81 9.85
C ALA A 19 5.08 -3.90 9.33
N ASN A 20 5.39 -3.11 8.31
CA ASN A 20 6.76 -3.01 7.82
C ASN A 20 7.62 -2.34 8.90
N HIS A 21 8.83 -2.87 9.16
CA HIS A 21 9.73 -2.31 10.19
C HIS A 21 10.18 -0.88 9.88
N ASN A 22 10.10 -0.42 8.63
CA ASN A 22 10.41 0.95 8.21
C ASN A 22 9.23 1.93 8.37
N HIS A 23 8.09 1.46 8.88
CA HIS A 23 6.91 2.27 9.21
C HIS A 23 6.64 2.27 10.73
N PRO A 24 7.55 2.88 11.53
CA PRO A 24 7.40 2.94 12.99
C PRO A 24 6.20 3.78 13.46
N GLU A 25 5.65 4.63 12.59
CA GLU A 25 4.48 5.47 12.87
C GLU A 25 3.17 4.68 12.88
N ALA A 26 3.14 3.50 12.26
CA ALA A 26 1.95 2.67 12.19
C ALA A 26 1.53 2.12 13.56
N GLU A 27 0.27 2.34 13.92
CA GLU A 27 -0.38 1.64 15.03
C GLU A 27 -0.77 0.22 14.56
N PRO A 28 -0.17 -0.85 15.12
CA PRO A 28 -0.36 -2.19 14.59
C PRO A 28 -1.81 -2.66 14.66
N MET A 29 -2.27 -3.25 13.56
CA MET A 29 -3.61 -3.83 13.46
C MET A 29 -3.62 -5.18 12.77
N ILE A 30 -4.71 -5.93 12.94
CA ILE A 30 -4.85 -7.28 12.42
C ILE A 30 -6.03 -7.38 11.46
N ILE A 31 -5.80 -8.06 10.34
CA ILE A 31 -6.81 -8.37 9.32
C ILE A 31 -7.02 -9.89 9.30
N GLY A 32 -8.24 -10.36 9.55
CA GLY A 32 -8.56 -11.78 9.52
C GLY A 32 -10.01 -12.08 9.92
N LYS A 33 -10.48 -13.29 9.60
CA LYS A 33 -11.89 -13.69 9.77
C LYS A 33 -12.38 -13.68 11.23
N ALA A 34 -11.48 -13.92 12.18
CA ALA A 34 -11.81 -13.98 13.61
C ALA A 34 -11.87 -12.59 14.29
N PHE A 35 -11.54 -11.52 13.56
CA PHE A 35 -11.42 -10.16 14.08
C PHE A 35 -12.50 -9.26 13.48
N ALA A 36 -12.63 -8.04 14.00
CA ALA A 36 -13.55 -7.05 13.43
C ALA A 36 -13.19 -6.78 11.96
N VAL A 37 -14.21 -6.68 11.11
CA VAL A 37 -14.06 -6.32 9.69
C VAL A 37 -13.30 -5.00 9.60
N LYS A 38 -12.39 -4.91 8.61
CA LYS A 38 -11.51 -3.78 8.37
C LYS A 38 -11.90 -3.10 7.06
N VAL A 39 -11.79 -1.77 7.00
CA VAL A 39 -12.11 -0.95 5.83
C VAL A 39 -10.85 -0.26 5.33
N ASN A 40 -10.62 -0.32 4.02
CA ASN A 40 -9.53 0.38 3.36
C ASN A 40 -10.05 1.62 2.63
N ALA A 41 -9.34 2.74 2.74
CA ALA A 41 -9.58 3.94 1.94
C ALA A 41 -8.49 4.11 0.86
N ASN A 42 -8.91 4.30 -0.39
CA ASN A 42 -8.00 4.61 -1.48
C ASN A 42 -7.84 6.12 -1.62
N ILE A 43 -6.58 6.57 -1.58
CA ILE A 43 -6.18 7.95 -1.87
C ILE A 43 -5.17 7.93 -3.03
N GLY A 44 -4.71 9.10 -3.44
CA GLY A 44 -3.67 9.22 -4.46
C GLY A 44 -3.90 10.37 -5.42
N ASN A 45 -2.79 10.97 -5.83
CA ASN A 45 -2.77 11.99 -6.86
C ASN A 45 -3.06 11.37 -8.25
N SER A 46 -3.73 12.13 -9.10
CA SER A 46 -3.86 11.81 -10.53
C SER A 46 -3.08 12.84 -11.35
N ALA A 47 -2.63 12.46 -12.55
CA ALA A 47 -1.89 13.34 -13.46
C ALA A 47 -2.57 14.69 -13.78
N VAL A 48 -3.83 14.89 -13.40
CA VAL A 48 -4.65 16.06 -13.71
C VAL A 48 -4.86 16.96 -12.48
N THR A 49 -4.92 16.41 -11.26
CA THR A 49 -5.23 17.16 -10.04
C THR A 49 -4.79 16.41 -8.78
N SER A 50 -3.92 17.02 -7.98
CA SER A 50 -3.81 16.96 -6.50
C SER A 50 -2.41 17.43 -6.08
N SER A 51 -2.29 18.06 -4.92
CA SER A 51 -1.02 18.38 -4.27
C SER A 51 -0.67 17.38 -3.15
N ILE A 52 0.60 17.31 -2.75
CA ILE A 52 1.04 16.45 -1.63
C ILE A 52 0.23 16.75 -0.36
N ALA A 53 -0.02 18.04 -0.06
CA ALA A 53 -0.78 18.45 1.11
C ALA A 53 -2.24 17.93 1.08
N GLU A 54 -2.89 17.98 -0.09
CA GLU A 54 -4.25 17.45 -0.24
C GLU A 54 -4.30 15.93 -0.05
N GLU A 55 -3.28 15.18 -0.49
CA GLU A 55 -3.23 13.74 -0.27
C GLU A 55 -3.02 13.38 1.21
N VAL A 56 -2.18 14.14 1.92
CA VAL A 56 -2.03 13.99 3.38
C VAL A 56 -3.35 14.33 4.10
N ASP A 57 -4.03 15.41 3.71
CA ASP A 57 -5.33 15.78 4.29
C ASP A 57 -6.39 14.71 4.04
N LYS A 58 -6.44 14.11 2.84
CA LYS A 58 -7.34 12.98 2.54
C LYS A 58 -7.04 11.77 3.42
N MET A 59 -5.76 11.45 3.65
CA MET A 59 -5.35 10.36 4.54
C MET A 59 -5.81 10.62 5.97
N VAL A 60 -5.56 11.81 6.51
CA VAL A 60 -5.99 12.21 7.86
C VAL A 60 -7.51 12.18 7.97
N TRP A 61 -8.22 12.63 6.94
CA TRP A 61 -9.67 12.61 6.92
C TRP A 61 -10.21 11.18 6.89
N ALA A 62 -9.67 10.32 6.04
CA ALA A 62 -10.10 8.92 5.93
C ALA A 62 -9.91 8.16 7.24
N THR A 63 -8.72 8.26 7.86
CA THR A 63 -8.43 7.63 9.15
C THR A 63 -9.34 8.15 10.25
N ARG A 64 -9.60 9.46 10.29
CA ARG A 64 -10.53 10.07 11.25
C ARG A 64 -11.95 9.52 11.15
N TRP A 65 -12.42 9.13 9.97
CA TRP A 65 -13.74 8.55 9.76
C TRP A 65 -13.77 7.02 9.84
N GLY A 66 -12.67 6.39 10.26
CA GLY A 66 -12.61 4.95 10.54
C GLY A 66 -12.07 4.09 9.41
N ALA A 67 -11.27 4.64 8.49
CA ALA A 67 -10.45 3.81 7.62
C ALA A 67 -9.38 3.09 8.47
N ASP A 68 -9.39 1.77 8.44
CA ASP A 68 -8.40 0.94 9.13
C ASP A 68 -7.09 0.88 8.32
N THR A 69 -7.13 0.91 6.99
CA THR A 69 -5.92 1.01 6.16
C THR A 69 -6.11 2.06 5.10
N VAL A 70 -5.00 2.56 4.56
CA VAL A 70 -5.03 3.41 3.37
C VAL A 70 -4.20 2.79 2.27
N MET A 71 -4.53 3.09 1.03
CA MET A 71 -3.68 2.79 -0.11
C MET A 71 -3.35 4.06 -0.88
N ASP A 72 -2.07 4.28 -1.12
CA ASP A 72 -1.60 5.28 -2.07
C ASP A 72 -1.63 4.70 -3.49
N LEU A 73 -2.60 5.16 -4.27
CA LEU A 73 -2.77 4.82 -5.68
C LEU A 73 -2.32 5.96 -6.61
N SER A 74 -1.42 6.83 -6.14
CA SER A 74 -0.91 7.96 -6.91
C SER A 74 -0.34 7.51 -8.26
N THR A 75 -0.64 8.29 -9.29
CA THR A 75 -0.14 8.14 -10.66
C THR A 75 0.47 9.46 -11.15
N GLY A 76 1.45 9.40 -12.05
CA GLY A 76 2.13 10.59 -12.58
C GLY A 76 3.36 11.05 -11.78
N LYS A 77 3.48 12.36 -11.56
CA LYS A 77 4.69 13.00 -10.99
C LYS A 77 4.75 12.87 -9.47
N ASP A 78 5.97 12.82 -8.94
CA ASP A 78 6.27 12.92 -7.50
C ASP A 78 5.59 11.85 -6.62
N ILE A 79 5.33 10.65 -7.18
CA ILE A 79 4.78 9.49 -6.45
C ILE A 79 5.62 9.16 -5.21
N HIS A 80 6.95 9.18 -5.37
CA HIS A 80 7.86 8.84 -4.27
C HIS A 80 7.74 9.82 -3.10
N GLU A 81 7.74 11.13 -3.39
CA GLU A 81 7.67 12.18 -2.37
C GLU A 81 6.29 12.21 -1.71
N THR A 82 5.23 12.11 -2.51
CA THR A 82 3.85 12.04 -2.01
C THR A 82 3.68 10.88 -1.02
N ARG A 83 4.20 9.70 -1.39
CA ARG A 83 4.14 8.51 -0.53
C ARG A 83 4.96 8.67 0.74
N GLU A 84 6.14 9.28 0.68
CA GLU A 84 6.95 9.54 1.88
C GLU A 84 6.18 10.41 2.88
N TRP A 85 5.55 11.48 2.42
CA TRP A 85 4.72 12.33 3.27
C TRP A 85 3.51 11.58 3.85
N ILE A 86 2.86 10.73 3.06
CA ILE A 86 1.76 9.89 3.54
C ILE A 86 2.25 8.95 4.64
N LEU A 87 3.30 8.17 4.39
CA LEU A 87 3.86 7.19 5.34
C LEU A 87 4.26 7.84 6.66
N ARG A 88 5.03 8.94 6.60
CA ARG A 88 5.52 9.62 7.82
C ARG A 88 4.42 10.27 8.66
N ASN A 89 3.21 10.41 8.12
CA ASN A 89 2.06 10.98 8.82
C ASN A 89 0.92 9.97 9.03
N SER A 90 1.05 8.72 8.56
CA SER A 90 -0.04 7.75 8.64
C SER A 90 0.06 6.94 9.93
N PRO A 91 -0.97 6.95 10.79
CA PRO A 91 -1.02 6.04 11.94
C PRO A 91 -1.52 4.65 11.54
N VAL A 92 -1.91 4.43 10.28
CA VAL A 92 -2.50 3.17 9.81
C VAL A 92 -1.62 2.52 8.74
N PRO A 93 -1.73 1.20 8.51
CA PRO A 93 -0.99 0.53 7.46
C PRO A 93 -1.27 1.13 6.08
N VAL A 94 -0.19 1.37 5.32
CA VAL A 94 -0.23 1.94 3.98
C VAL A 94 0.09 0.86 2.94
N GLY A 95 -0.82 0.70 1.99
CA GLY A 95 -0.65 -0.18 0.84
C GLY A 95 -0.34 0.56 -0.45
N THR A 96 0.24 -0.16 -1.41
CA THR A 96 0.49 0.36 -2.75
C THR A 96 0.20 -0.69 -3.83
N VAL A 97 0.25 -0.24 -5.09
CA VAL A 97 0.33 -1.12 -6.25
C VAL A 97 1.66 -0.82 -6.97
N PRO A 98 2.74 -1.59 -6.72
CA PRO A 98 4.08 -1.26 -7.24
C PRO A 98 4.16 -1.10 -8.76
N ILE A 99 3.25 -1.75 -9.50
CA ILE A 99 3.21 -1.66 -10.97
C ILE A 99 2.92 -0.25 -11.47
N TYR A 100 2.16 0.58 -10.74
CA TYR A 100 1.83 1.94 -11.18
C TYR A 100 3.09 2.80 -11.25
N GLN A 101 3.92 2.76 -10.21
CA GLN A 101 5.21 3.44 -10.22
C GLN A 101 6.18 2.83 -11.24
N ALA A 102 6.18 1.51 -11.42
CA ALA A 102 7.03 0.86 -12.42
C ALA A 102 6.68 1.31 -13.85
N VAL A 103 5.39 1.48 -14.16
CA VAL A 103 4.90 2.01 -15.45
C VAL A 103 5.33 3.46 -15.67
N GLU A 104 5.32 4.28 -14.62
CA GLU A 104 5.83 5.66 -14.71
C GLU A 104 7.33 5.71 -14.99
N LYS A 105 8.13 4.80 -14.40
CA LYS A 105 9.58 4.68 -14.70
C LYS A 105 9.87 4.39 -16.17
N VAL A 106 8.93 3.76 -16.89
CA VAL A 106 9.01 3.50 -18.34
C VAL A 106 8.20 4.49 -19.18
N LYS A 107 7.82 5.64 -18.61
CA LYS A 107 7.07 6.72 -19.27
C LYS A 107 5.72 6.25 -19.85
N GLY A 108 5.04 5.36 -19.14
CA GLY A 108 3.71 4.88 -19.53
C GLY A 108 3.71 3.77 -20.58
N ASP A 109 4.87 3.26 -21.01
CA ASP A 109 4.95 2.19 -22.00
C ASP A 109 5.09 0.81 -21.33
N PRO A 110 4.00 0.03 -21.20
CA PRO A 110 4.02 -1.25 -20.49
C PRO A 110 4.90 -2.30 -21.17
N THR A 111 5.22 -2.15 -22.47
CA THR A 111 6.07 -3.11 -23.20
C THR A 111 7.53 -3.04 -22.78
N LYS A 112 7.93 -1.94 -22.13
CA LYS A 112 9.28 -1.71 -21.61
C LYS A 112 9.45 -2.14 -20.15
N LEU A 113 8.39 -2.65 -19.52
CA LEU A 113 8.48 -3.19 -18.17
C LEU A 113 9.38 -4.44 -18.17
N THR A 114 10.36 -4.45 -17.28
CA THR A 114 11.20 -5.60 -17.02
C THR A 114 11.14 -5.97 -15.53
N TRP A 115 11.59 -7.18 -15.21
CA TRP A 115 11.69 -7.63 -13.84
C TRP A 115 12.58 -6.70 -13.00
N GLU A 116 13.67 -6.19 -13.56
CA GLU A 116 14.61 -5.31 -12.86
C GLU A 116 13.94 -4.00 -12.42
N ILE A 117 13.16 -3.38 -13.32
CA ILE A 117 12.41 -2.16 -13.00
C ILE A 117 11.37 -2.42 -11.89
N TYR A 118 10.67 -3.55 -11.97
CA TYR A 118 9.69 -3.92 -10.97
C TYR A 118 10.33 -4.22 -9.62
N ARG A 119 11.41 -5.02 -9.60
CA ARG A 119 12.20 -5.35 -8.41
C ARG A 119 12.71 -4.09 -7.72
N ASP A 120 13.32 -3.18 -8.47
CA ASP A 120 13.88 -1.95 -7.91
C ASP A 120 12.77 -1.07 -7.32
N THR A 121 11.58 -1.08 -7.92
CA THR A 121 10.40 -0.37 -7.39
C THR A 121 9.85 -1.02 -6.11
N VAL A 122 9.84 -2.34 -6.03
CA VAL A 122 9.45 -3.06 -4.81
C VAL A 122 10.42 -2.76 -3.67
N ILE A 123 11.73 -2.83 -3.92
CA ILE A 123 12.76 -2.52 -2.90
C ILE A 123 12.60 -1.09 -2.39
N GLU A 124 12.48 -0.13 -3.30
CA GLU A 124 12.28 1.28 -2.95
C GLU A 124 11.06 1.49 -2.04
N GLN A 125 9.94 0.83 -2.33
CA GLN A 125 8.72 0.93 -1.52
C GLN A 125 8.86 0.23 -0.16
N CYS A 126 9.54 -0.91 -0.10
CA CYS A 126 9.85 -1.60 1.15
C CYS A 126 10.73 -0.75 2.07
N GLU A 127 11.73 -0.05 1.50
CA GLU A 127 12.63 0.84 2.22
C GLU A 127 11.90 2.06 2.79
N GLN A 128 10.91 2.60 2.06
CA GLN A 128 10.08 3.69 2.56
C GLN A 128 9.15 3.28 3.71
N GLY A 129 8.74 2.01 3.80
CA GLY A 129 7.84 1.52 4.85
C GLY A 129 6.46 1.10 4.36
N VAL A 130 6.26 0.83 3.07
CA VAL A 130 4.98 0.26 2.61
C VAL A 130 4.68 -1.07 3.31
N ASP A 131 3.50 -1.20 3.91
CA ASP A 131 3.14 -2.35 4.76
C ASP A 131 2.62 -3.55 3.97
N TYR A 132 1.98 -3.30 2.83
CA TYR A 132 1.50 -4.35 1.94
C TYR A 132 1.47 -3.90 0.48
N MET A 133 1.63 -4.86 -0.42
CA MET A 133 1.66 -4.60 -1.87
C MET A 133 0.61 -5.43 -2.58
N THR A 134 -0.19 -4.77 -3.40
CA THR A 134 -1.08 -5.45 -4.34
C THR A 134 -0.29 -5.86 -5.58
N VAL A 135 -0.07 -7.17 -5.72
CA VAL A 135 0.69 -7.76 -6.83
C VAL A 135 -0.23 -8.61 -7.70
N HIS A 136 -0.36 -8.22 -8.97
CA HIS A 136 -1.21 -8.91 -9.95
C HIS A 136 -0.55 -10.16 -10.56
N ALA A 137 0.04 -11.02 -9.73
CA ALA A 137 0.76 -12.22 -10.18
C ALA A 137 -0.16 -13.33 -10.72
N GLY A 138 -1.48 -13.23 -10.50
CA GLY A 138 -2.46 -14.17 -11.03
C GLY A 138 -2.85 -13.94 -12.49
N CYS A 139 -2.44 -12.82 -13.12
CA CYS A 139 -2.78 -12.50 -14.51
C CYS A 139 -1.89 -13.25 -15.50
N CYS A 140 -2.17 -14.53 -15.71
CA CYS A 140 -1.42 -15.38 -16.64
C CYS A 140 -1.93 -15.27 -18.08
N CYS A 141 -1.05 -15.39 -19.08
CA CYS A 141 -1.41 -15.31 -20.51
C CYS A 141 -2.54 -16.29 -20.92
N GLY A 142 -2.66 -17.43 -20.24
CA GLY A 142 -3.71 -18.43 -20.52
C GLY A 142 -5.11 -18.08 -19.99
N MET A 143 -5.27 -17.01 -19.21
CA MET A 143 -6.55 -16.60 -18.62
C MET A 143 -7.34 -15.60 -19.48
N CYS A 144 -6.67 -14.87 -20.39
CA CYS A 144 -7.34 -14.07 -21.40
C CYS A 144 -7.78 -14.98 -22.57
N ARG A 145 -8.89 -15.70 -22.38
CA ARG A 145 -9.61 -16.37 -23.47
C ARG A 145 -10.83 -15.55 -23.86
#